data_AF-A0A2I1HUL4-F1
#
_entry.id   AF-A0A2I1HUL4-F1
#
_cell.length_a   1.000
_cell.length_b   1.000
_cell.length_c   1.000
_cell.angle_alpha   90.00
_cell.angle_beta   90.00
_cell.angle_gamma   90.00
#
_symmetry.space_group_name_H-M   'P 1'
#
loop_
_entity.id
_entity.type
_entity.pdbx_description
1 polymer ?
#
loop_
_entity_poly.entity_id
_entity_poly.type
_entity_poly.pdbx_seq_one_letter_code
_entity_poly.pdbx_strand_id
1 'polypeptide(L)'
;MKGVRLIGFQEKNLHSLNDYITALQMILDIDKDTGYLQNHIAPLVADWPGQLFVRKAITNLHKVDSQYSIPAGINSFIPILGPLHVSLNSREHVLIVYYTFFQKLFHFVFGKRKVLAKKPKPWRINLLLDLAYNGWCKIRDTILTKFGSTCKDIEYRMVIDLLDNIIPATLDVYSILFRSGSFNEYIETIFRIWTFALRWKRHNYNKAPLAFLSDIFYWQDTNHPFAEAVKLFLVNFNDYYVENMHSKIRSQTPVNSNVDNIIKQAYVIGILFCQLFSISICCFM
;
A
#
# COMPACT_ATOMS: atom_id res chain seq x y z
N MET A 1 -13.63 -12.83 -6.71
CA MET A 1 -13.14 -12.40 -5.38
C MET A 1 -14.02 -13.08 -4.37
N LYS A 2 -13.67 -14.32 -3.98
CA LYS A 2 -14.42 -15.02 -2.93
C LYS A 2 -14.08 -14.34 -1.59
N GLY A 3 -15.09 -14.00 -0.81
CA GLY A 3 -14.95 -13.28 0.46
C GLY A 3 -14.88 -11.76 0.36
N VAL A 4 -15.23 -11.13 -0.77
CA VAL A 4 -15.41 -9.65 -0.84
C VAL A 4 -16.84 -9.29 -1.23
N ARG A 5 -17.41 -8.22 -0.64
CA ARG A 5 -18.75 -7.68 -0.95
C ARG A 5 -18.64 -6.16 -1.11
N LEU A 6 -19.23 -5.62 -2.19
CA LEU A 6 -19.41 -4.19 -2.34
C LEU A 6 -20.54 -3.73 -1.42
N ILE A 7 -20.23 -2.84 -0.49
CA ILE A 7 -21.19 -2.31 0.49
C ILE A 7 -21.76 -0.97 0.02
N GLY A 8 -20.95 -0.18 -0.67
CA GLY A 8 -21.35 1.09 -1.23
C GLY A 8 -20.30 1.60 -2.21
N PHE A 9 -20.72 2.50 -3.08
CA PHE A 9 -19.84 3.18 -4.02
C PHE A 9 -20.27 4.63 -4.12
N GLN A 10 -19.33 5.55 -3.93
CA GLN A 10 -19.60 6.99 -3.94
C GLN A 10 -18.42 7.71 -4.58
N GLU A 11 -18.73 8.72 -5.40
CA GLU A 11 -17.72 9.66 -5.88
C GLU A 11 -17.41 10.70 -4.78
N LYS A 12 -16.14 10.80 -4.42
CA LYS A 12 -15.62 11.80 -3.49
C LYS A 12 -14.19 12.14 -3.87
N ASN A 13 -13.84 13.43 -3.73
CA ASN A 13 -12.47 13.90 -3.94
C ASN A 13 -11.50 13.38 -2.86
N LEU A 14 -12.01 13.04 -1.65
CA LEU A 14 -11.24 12.46 -0.54
C LEU A 14 -9.94 13.24 -0.25
N HIS A 15 -10.09 14.57 -0.16
CA HIS A 15 -8.99 15.51 0.10
C HIS A 15 -9.11 16.21 1.46
N SER A 16 -10.20 15.99 2.18
CA SER A 16 -10.45 16.60 3.48
C SER A 16 -10.90 15.59 4.53
N LEU A 17 -10.81 15.99 5.81
CA LEU A 17 -11.33 15.21 6.92
C LEU A 17 -12.83 14.90 6.76
N ASN A 18 -13.61 15.90 6.34
CA ASN A 18 -15.06 15.77 6.16
C ASN A 18 -15.41 14.80 5.03
N ASP A 19 -14.62 14.74 3.96
CA ASP A 19 -14.83 13.76 2.88
C ASP A 19 -14.68 12.33 3.42
N TYR A 20 -13.65 12.08 4.24
CA TYR A 20 -13.43 10.76 4.85
C TYR A 20 -14.49 10.39 5.87
N ILE A 21 -14.92 11.34 6.72
CA ILE A 21 -16.05 11.11 7.64
C ILE A 21 -17.31 10.77 6.85
N THR A 22 -17.59 11.49 5.76
CA THR A 22 -18.75 11.22 4.89
C THR A 22 -18.66 9.85 4.24
N ALA A 23 -17.48 9.44 3.77
CA ALA A 23 -17.30 8.10 3.18
C ALA A 23 -17.49 6.99 4.23
N LEU A 24 -16.97 7.18 5.44
CA LEU A 24 -17.18 6.25 6.56
C LEU A 24 -18.63 6.24 7.04
N GLN A 25 -19.38 7.34 6.85
CA GLN A 25 -20.79 7.43 7.22
C GLN A 25 -21.62 6.36 6.52
N MET A 26 -21.29 5.99 5.27
CA MET A 26 -21.99 4.90 4.57
C MET A 26 -21.90 3.56 5.31
N ILE A 27 -20.77 3.28 5.96
CA ILE A 27 -20.58 2.07 6.75
C ILE A 27 -21.32 2.21 8.09
N LEU A 28 -21.22 3.38 8.72
CA LEU A 28 -21.91 3.67 9.98
C LEU A 28 -23.44 3.63 9.84
N ASP A 29 -23.98 4.04 8.69
CA ASP A 29 -25.42 4.00 8.44
C ASP A 29 -25.94 2.56 8.35
N ILE A 30 -25.17 1.65 7.78
CA ILE A 30 -25.48 0.21 7.79
C ILE A 30 -25.30 -0.38 9.19
N ASP A 31 -24.31 0.12 9.93
CA ASP A 31 -24.09 -0.29 11.30
C ASP A 31 -25.22 0.13 12.25
N LYS A 32 -25.89 1.25 12.02
CA LYS A 32 -27.06 1.68 12.82
C LYS A 32 -28.15 0.59 12.91
N ASP A 33 -28.33 -0.17 11.84
CA ASP A 33 -29.33 -1.24 11.78
C ASP A 33 -28.83 -2.57 12.37
N THR A 34 -27.51 -2.79 12.42
CA THR A 34 -26.91 -4.08 12.80
C THR A 34 -26.23 -4.08 14.17
N GLY A 35 -25.78 -2.92 14.65
CA GLY A 35 -25.04 -2.74 15.90
C GLY A 35 -23.68 -3.46 15.94
N TYR A 36 -23.15 -3.89 14.80
CA TYR A 36 -22.00 -4.80 14.73
C TYR A 36 -20.68 -4.13 15.15
N LEU A 37 -20.50 -2.84 14.86
CA LEU A 37 -19.29 -2.08 15.22
C LEU A 37 -19.26 -1.70 16.70
N GLN A 38 -20.35 -1.89 17.44
CA GLN A 38 -20.35 -1.68 18.88
C GLN A 38 -19.42 -2.70 19.54
N ASN A 39 -18.37 -2.19 20.20
CA ASN A 39 -17.31 -2.98 20.82
C ASN A 39 -16.47 -3.84 19.86
N HIS A 40 -16.57 -3.61 18.55
CA HIS A 40 -15.74 -4.28 17.54
C HIS A 40 -14.86 -3.30 16.78
N ILE A 41 -13.76 -3.82 16.26
CA ILE A 41 -12.82 -3.09 15.42
C ILE A 41 -13.11 -3.41 13.95
N ALA A 42 -13.15 -2.37 13.12
CA ALA A 42 -13.19 -2.44 11.67
C ALA A 42 -11.85 -1.95 11.09
N PRO A 43 -10.95 -2.87 10.71
CA PRO A 43 -9.72 -2.49 10.04
C PRO A 43 -10.01 -1.84 8.69
N LEU A 44 -9.39 -0.70 8.45
CA LEU A 44 -9.53 0.07 7.22
C LEU A 44 -8.20 0.10 6.48
N VAL A 45 -8.05 -0.77 5.50
CA VAL A 45 -6.86 -0.77 4.64
C VAL A 45 -6.93 0.44 3.71
N ALA A 46 -5.97 1.35 3.84
CA ALA A 46 -5.92 2.59 3.07
C ALA A 46 -4.48 3.06 2.83
N ASP A 47 -4.23 3.68 1.67
CA ASP A 47 -3.04 4.50 1.42
C ASP A 47 -3.27 5.94 1.94
N TRP A 48 -2.29 6.81 1.77
CA TRP A 48 -2.45 8.24 1.97
C TRP A 48 -3.41 8.84 0.92
N PRO A 49 -4.33 9.75 1.30
CA PRO A 49 -4.45 10.38 2.62
C PRO A 49 -5.40 9.67 3.60
N GLY A 50 -5.91 8.48 3.29
CA GLY A 50 -6.77 7.71 4.19
C GLY A 50 -6.10 7.37 5.52
N GLN A 51 -4.81 7.02 5.49
CA GLN A 51 -4.00 6.90 6.71
C GLN A 51 -4.03 8.19 7.56
N LEU A 52 -3.96 9.37 6.93
CA LEU A 52 -3.92 10.65 7.64
C LEU A 52 -5.29 11.01 8.21
N PHE A 53 -6.30 11.07 7.35
CA PHE A 53 -7.57 11.69 7.71
C PHE A 53 -8.37 10.82 8.68
N VAL A 54 -8.28 9.50 8.59
CA VAL A 54 -8.94 8.59 9.53
C VAL A 54 -8.32 8.74 10.92
N ARG A 55 -6.98 8.74 11.02
CA ARG A 55 -6.28 9.02 12.28
C ARG A 55 -6.63 10.39 12.83
N LYS A 56 -6.67 11.40 11.97
CA LYS A 56 -7.08 12.76 12.36
C LYS A 56 -8.52 12.79 12.86
N ALA A 57 -9.43 12.01 12.28
CA ALA A 57 -10.80 11.89 12.76
C ALA A 57 -10.83 11.30 14.18
N ILE A 58 -10.14 10.18 14.40
CA ILE A 58 -10.04 9.56 15.73
C ILE A 58 -9.44 10.54 16.75
N THR A 59 -8.37 11.25 16.40
CA THR A 59 -7.76 12.25 17.30
C THR A 59 -8.72 13.39 17.62
N ASN A 60 -9.46 13.92 16.64
CA ASN A 60 -10.41 15.01 16.87
C ASN A 60 -11.69 14.55 17.59
N LEU A 61 -12.03 13.26 17.55
CA LEU A 61 -13.14 12.70 18.32
C LEU A 61 -12.88 12.79 19.82
N HIS A 62 -11.63 12.63 20.25
CA HIS A 62 -11.22 12.67 21.67
C HIS A 62 -10.74 14.05 22.15
N LYS A 63 -10.84 15.08 21.31
CA LYS A 63 -10.48 16.46 21.68
C LYS A 63 -11.69 17.19 22.26
N VAL A 64 -11.50 17.80 23.44
CA VAL A 64 -12.54 18.58 24.15
C VAL A 64 -13.07 19.75 23.29
N ASP A 65 -12.18 20.48 22.63
CA ASP A 65 -12.53 21.67 21.82
C ASP A 65 -12.48 21.38 20.29
N SER A 66 -12.94 20.20 19.89
CA SER A 66 -12.96 19.83 18.47
C SER A 66 -13.99 20.65 17.70
N GLN A 67 -13.56 21.33 16.63
CA GLN A 67 -14.46 22.04 15.71
C GLN A 67 -15.23 21.11 14.75
N TYR A 68 -14.97 19.80 14.80
CA TYR A 68 -15.56 18.82 13.90
C TYR A 68 -16.64 18.00 14.61
N SER A 69 -17.80 17.85 13.99
CA SER A 69 -18.80 16.87 14.41
C SER A 69 -18.41 15.50 13.89
N ILE A 70 -17.88 14.65 14.76
CA ILE A 70 -17.34 13.33 14.42
C ILE A 70 -18.23 12.26 15.05
N PRO A 71 -18.82 11.34 14.26
CA PRO A 71 -19.62 10.26 14.80
C PRO A 71 -18.82 9.36 15.76
N ALA A 72 -19.41 8.96 16.88
CA ALA A 72 -18.75 8.09 17.87
C ALA A 72 -18.28 6.76 17.27
N GLY A 73 -19.01 6.21 16.29
CA GLY A 73 -18.64 4.98 15.57
C GLY A 73 -17.32 5.07 14.80
N ILE A 74 -16.78 6.28 14.59
CA ILE A 74 -15.43 6.44 14.02
C ILE A 74 -14.37 5.76 14.88
N ASN A 75 -14.60 5.65 16.19
CA ASN A 75 -13.69 4.99 17.12
C ASN A 75 -13.52 3.48 16.85
N SER A 76 -14.44 2.86 16.10
CA SER A 76 -14.35 1.46 15.71
C SER A 76 -13.38 1.23 14.55
N PHE A 77 -12.99 2.26 13.78
CA PHE A 77 -12.10 2.07 12.64
C PHE A 77 -10.62 2.16 13.01
N ILE A 78 -9.81 1.24 12.49
CA ILE A 78 -8.35 1.28 12.62
C ILE A 78 -7.71 1.32 11.23
N PRO A 79 -7.00 2.40 10.86
CA PRO A 79 -6.34 2.49 9.56
C PRO A 79 -5.12 1.57 9.49
N ILE A 80 -5.10 0.67 8.49
CA ILE A 80 -4.03 -0.30 8.22
C ILE A 80 -3.34 0.04 6.90
N LEU A 81 -2.01 -0.02 6.90
CA LEU A 81 -1.20 0.31 5.73
C LEU A 81 -1.54 -0.60 4.55
N GLY A 82 -1.83 -0.01 3.39
CA GLY A 82 -2.08 -0.74 2.14
C GLY A 82 -0.82 -1.45 1.62
N PRO A 83 -0.72 -2.79 1.72
CA PRO A 83 0.50 -3.52 1.38
C PRO A 83 0.79 -3.48 -0.14
N LEU A 84 -0.25 -3.49 -0.98
CA LEU A 84 -0.07 -3.37 -2.44
C LEU A 84 0.47 -1.99 -2.80
N HIS A 85 -0.10 -0.93 -2.21
CA HIS A 85 0.36 0.44 -2.43
C HIS A 85 1.81 0.65 -2.00
N VAL A 86 2.23 0.10 -0.85
CA VAL A 86 3.65 0.10 -0.42
C VAL A 86 4.54 -0.51 -1.48
N SER A 87 4.15 -1.66 -2.01
CA SER A 87 4.93 -2.37 -3.00
C SER A 87 5.01 -1.62 -4.33
N LEU A 88 3.90 -1.09 -4.84
CA LEU A 88 3.88 -0.32 -6.09
C LEU A 88 4.68 0.98 -5.97
N ASN A 89 4.46 1.76 -4.90
CA ASN A 89 5.14 3.03 -4.68
C ASN A 89 6.65 2.86 -4.45
N SER A 90 7.05 1.83 -3.69
CA SER A 90 8.47 1.58 -3.43
C SER A 90 9.21 1.18 -4.72
N ARG A 91 8.64 0.29 -5.55
CA ARG A 91 9.21 -0.09 -6.85
C ARG A 91 9.39 1.10 -7.80
N GLU A 92 8.36 1.94 -7.94
CA GLU A 92 8.45 3.16 -8.75
C GLU A 92 9.55 4.08 -8.23
N HIS A 93 9.61 4.28 -6.92
CA HIS A 93 10.56 5.19 -6.30
C HIS A 93 12.00 4.71 -6.46
N VAL A 94 12.27 3.41 -6.30
CA VAL A 94 13.59 2.81 -6.54
C VAL A 94 14.05 3.08 -7.97
N LEU A 95 13.17 2.88 -8.96
CA LEU A 95 13.50 3.16 -10.35
C LEU A 95 13.83 4.64 -10.58
N ILE A 96 13.07 5.56 -9.98
CA ILE A 96 13.29 7.00 -10.13
C ILE A 96 14.62 7.42 -9.49
N VAL A 97 14.91 6.97 -8.27
CA VAL A 97 16.14 7.32 -7.55
C VAL A 97 17.37 6.78 -8.27
N TYR A 98 17.31 5.53 -8.74
CA TYR A 98 18.42 4.87 -9.44
C TYR A 98 18.23 4.88 -10.96
N TYR A 99 17.58 5.91 -11.50
CA TYR A 99 17.23 5.98 -12.91
C TYR A 99 18.43 5.76 -13.83
N THR A 100 19.58 6.35 -13.50
CA THR A 100 20.81 6.22 -14.31
C THR A 100 21.31 4.77 -14.37
N PHE A 101 21.21 4.02 -13.27
CA PHE A 101 21.54 2.59 -13.24
C PHE A 101 20.57 1.80 -14.14
N PHE A 102 19.26 1.99 -13.94
CA PHE A 102 18.25 1.27 -14.73
C PHE A 102 18.25 1.67 -16.21
N GLN A 103 18.63 2.89 -16.54
CA GLN A 103 18.82 3.33 -17.92
C GLN A 103 20.00 2.59 -18.58
N LYS A 104 21.12 2.41 -17.87
CA LYS A 104 22.25 1.61 -18.37
C LYS A 104 21.84 0.16 -18.58
N LEU A 105 21.15 -0.45 -17.61
CA LEU A 105 20.60 -1.80 -17.74
C LEU A 105 19.65 -1.92 -18.94
N PHE A 106 18.72 -0.97 -19.08
CA PHE A 106 17.75 -0.94 -20.17
C PHE A 106 18.44 -0.82 -21.54
N HIS A 107 19.41 0.09 -21.71
CA HIS A 107 20.13 0.22 -22.97
C HIS A 107 21.01 -0.98 -23.30
N PHE A 108 21.53 -1.66 -22.28
CA PHE A 108 22.28 -2.90 -22.47
C PHE A 108 21.40 -4.03 -23.01
N VAL A 109 20.21 -4.22 -22.41
CA VAL A 109 19.30 -5.31 -22.77
C VAL A 109 18.51 -5.02 -24.06
N PHE A 110 18.01 -3.79 -24.24
CA PHE A 110 17.08 -3.46 -25.33
C PHE A 110 17.72 -2.62 -26.45
N GLY A 111 18.98 -2.23 -26.30
CA GLY A 111 19.76 -1.47 -27.28
C GLY A 111 19.78 0.03 -27.02
N LYS A 112 20.93 0.66 -27.33
CA LYS A 112 21.24 2.08 -27.05
C LYS A 112 20.31 3.10 -27.71
N ARG A 113 19.61 2.72 -28.78
CA ARG A 113 18.66 3.61 -29.49
C ARG A 113 17.27 3.63 -28.85
N LYS A 114 16.97 2.72 -27.92
CA LYS A 114 15.66 2.68 -27.24
C LYS A 114 15.64 3.68 -26.08
N VAL A 115 14.52 4.36 -25.90
CA VAL A 115 14.34 5.35 -24.83
C VAL A 115 13.61 4.72 -23.65
N LEU A 116 14.24 4.77 -22.48
CA LEU A 116 13.55 4.58 -21.20
C LEU A 116 12.82 5.88 -20.85
N ALA A 117 11.51 5.81 -20.61
CA ALA A 117 10.74 6.96 -20.14
C ALA A 117 11.16 7.34 -18.72
N LYS A 118 11.08 8.63 -18.35
CA LYS A 118 11.37 9.09 -16.97
C LYS A 118 10.42 8.49 -15.93
N LYS A 119 9.18 8.17 -16.35
CA LYS A 119 8.19 7.42 -15.59
C LYS A 119 7.71 6.22 -16.43
N PRO A 120 8.42 5.08 -16.41
CA PRO A 120 7.99 3.89 -17.15
C PRO A 120 6.67 3.34 -16.62
N LYS A 121 5.98 2.59 -17.49
CA LYS A 121 4.78 1.84 -17.07
C LYS A 121 5.14 0.80 -16.00
N PRO A 122 4.23 0.46 -15.08
CA PRO A 122 4.49 -0.48 -13.98
C PRO A 122 5.11 -1.81 -14.40
N TRP A 123 4.64 -2.42 -15.49
CA TRP A 123 5.20 -3.67 -16.00
C TRP A 123 6.69 -3.53 -16.42
N ARG A 124 7.10 -2.36 -16.90
CA ARG A 124 8.49 -2.09 -17.28
C ARG A 124 9.37 -1.84 -16.06
N ILE A 125 8.81 -1.22 -15.01
CA ILE A 125 9.49 -1.10 -13.72
C ILE A 125 9.79 -2.49 -13.16
N ASN A 126 8.76 -3.34 -13.06
CA ASN A 126 8.90 -4.71 -12.55
C ASN A 126 9.94 -5.49 -13.35
N LEU A 127 9.85 -5.46 -14.69
CA LEU A 127 10.82 -6.13 -15.55
C LEU A 127 12.26 -5.70 -15.29
N LEU A 128 12.51 -4.40 -15.09
CA LEU A 128 13.87 -3.89 -14.85
C LEU A 128 14.39 -4.26 -13.46
N LEU A 129 13.53 -4.24 -12.45
CA LEU A 129 13.88 -4.70 -11.09
C LEU A 129 14.18 -6.20 -11.08
N ASP A 130 13.34 -7.01 -11.74
CA ASP A 130 13.54 -8.45 -11.88
C ASP A 130 14.83 -8.78 -12.64
N LEU A 131 15.12 -8.08 -13.75
CA LEU A 131 16.36 -8.25 -14.50
C LEU A 131 17.59 -7.90 -13.65
N ALA A 132 17.52 -6.81 -12.88
CA ALA A 132 18.60 -6.40 -11.99
C ALA A 132 18.84 -7.45 -10.88
N TYR A 133 17.77 -7.91 -10.22
CA TYR A 133 17.83 -8.92 -9.18
C TYR A 133 18.40 -10.25 -9.71
N ASN A 134 17.80 -10.80 -10.77
CA ASN A 134 18.25 -12.07 -11.34
C ASN A 134 19.68 -11.99 -11.92
N GLY A 135 20.04 -10.86 -12.53
CA GLY A 135 21.41 -10.62 -13.00
C GLY A 135 22.40 -10.58 -11.84
N TRP A 136 22.04 -9.91 -10.75
CA TRP A 136 22.84 -9.83 -9.55
C TRP A 136 23.04 -11.20 -8.89
N CYS A 137 21.97 -11.99 -8.69
CA CYS A 137 22.07 -13.33 -8.12
C CYS A 137 23.09 -14.23 -8.83
N LYS A 138 23.29 -14.05 -10.14
CA LYS A 138 24.26 -14.84 -10.92
C LYS A 138 25.71 -14.45 -10.70
N ILE A 139 25.99 -13.19 -10.36
CA ILE A 139 27.36 -12.66 -10.26
C ILE A 139 27.76 -12.26 -8.84
N ARG A 140 26.79 -12.24 -7.92
CA ARG A 140 26.92 -11.74 -6.55
C ARG A 140 28.15 -12.28 -5.85
N ASP A 141 28.27 -13.60 -5.74
CA ASP A 141 29.35 -14.22 -4.98
C ASP A 141 30.72 -13.90 -5.59
N THR A 142 30.83 -13.89 -6.92
CA THR A 142 32.07 -13.52 -7.61
C THR A 142 32.48 -12.08 -7.30
N ILE A 143 31.52 -11.14 -7.31
CA ILE A 143 31.77 -9.73 -7.00
C ILE A 143 32.14 -9.56 -5.52
N LEU A 144 31.41 -10.18 -4.60
CA LEU A 144 31.67 -10.07 -3.16
C LEU A 144 33.00 -10.72 -2.75
N THR A 145 33.38 -11.85 -3.34
CA THR A 145 34.70 -12.46 -3.10
C THR A 145 35.83 -11.55 -3.57
N LYS A 146 35.67 -10.87 -4.71
CA LYS A 146 36.73 -10.04 -5.29
C LYS A 146 36.84 -8.66 -4.64
N PHE A 147 35.71 -8.06 -4.27
CA PHE A 147 35.64 -6.65 -3.87
C PHE A 147 35.06 -6.43 -2.46
N GLY A 148 34.41 -7.41 -1.84
CA GLY A 148 33.63 -7.22 -0.62
C GLY A 148 34.44 -6.76 0.59
N SER A 149 35.64 -7.32 0.80
CA SER A 149 36.52 -6.95 1.93
C SER A 149 37.44 -5.76 1.61
N THR A 150 37.67 -5.48 0.31
CA THR A 150 38.70 -4.55 -0.16
C THR A 150 38.13 -3.22 -0.62
N CYS A 151 36.94 -3.21 -1.24
CA CYS A 151 36.33 -2.01 -1.80
C CYS A 151 35.46 -1.30 -0.75
N LYS A 152 35.97 -0.19 -0.21
CA LYS A 152 35.25 0.69 0.71
C LYS A 152 34.60 1.89 0.04
N ASP A 153 34.67 1.95 -1.29
CA ASP A 153 34.13 3.05 -2.08
C ASP A 153 32.62 3.19 -1.88
N ILE A 154 32.15 4.45 -1.88
CA ILE A 154 30.76 4.77 -1.59
C ILE A 154 29.83 4.33 -2.72
N GLU A 155 30.26 4.46 -3.98
CA GLU A 155 29.47 4.08 -5.14
C GLU A 155 29.30 2.56 -5.19
N TYR A 156 30.38 1.82 -4.90
CA TYR A 156 30.32 0.37 -4.75
C TYR A 156 29.30 -0.04 -3.68
N ARG A 157 29.40 0.54 -2.47
CA ARG A 157 28.48 0.23 -1.37
C ARG A 157 27.02 0.58 -1.70
N MET A 158 26.79 1.68 -2.42
CA MET A 158 25.45 2.06 -2.87
C MET A 158 24.86 1.07 -3.88
N VAL A 159 25.68 0.54 -4.79
CA VAL A 159 25.24 -0.50 -5.74
C VAL A 159 24.96 -1.80 -5.01
N ILE A 160 25.79 -2.19 -4.04
CA ILE A 160 25.50 -3.37 -3.21
C ILE A 160 24.21 -3.17 -2.41
N ASP A 161 23.99 -2.05 -1.74
CA ASP A 161 22.74 -1.75 -1.02
C ASP A 161 21.52 -1.79 -1.98
N LEU A 162 21.66 -1.26 -3.20
CA LEU A 162 20.61 -1.37 -4.21
C LEU A 162 20.25 -2.82 -4.53
N LEU A 163 21.25 -3.66 -4.81
CA LEU A 163 21.05 -5.00 -5.34
C LEU A 163 20.75 -6.06 -4.27
N ASP A 164 21.39 -5.98 -3.09
CA ASP A 164 21.23 -6.94 -1.99
C ASP A 164 20.03 -6.62 -1.08
N ASN A 165 19.62 -5.36 -1.00
CA ASN A 165 18.67 -4.92 0.03
C ASN A 165 17.44 -4.22 -0.57
N ILE A 166 17.65 -3.12 -1.31
CA ILE A 166 16.54 -2.28 -1.79
C ILE A 166 15.66 -3.01 -2.80
N ILE A 167 16.25 -3.57 -3.87
CA ILE A 167 15.48 -4.24 -4.92
C ILE A 167 14.70 -5.44 -4.34
N PRO A 168 15.34 -6.39 -3.61
CA PRO A 168 14.62 -7.51 -3.00
C PRO A 168 13.48 -7.06 -2.09
N ALA A 169 13.73 -6.10 -1.20
CA ALA A 169 12.70 -5.59 -0.29
C ALA A 169 11.44 -5.09 -1.04
N THR A 170 11.63 -4.34 -2.13
CA THR A 170 10.49 -3.82 -2.91
C THR A 170 9.79 -4.88 -3.77
N LEU A 171 10.53 -5.89 -4.24
CA LEU A 171 9.95 -7.01 -4.98
C LEU A 171 9.13 -7.89 -4.04
N ASP A 172 9.69 -8.28 -2.90
CA ASP A 172 9.17 -9.37 -2.06
C ASP A 172 8.09 -8.93 -1.07
N VAL A 173 8.10 -7.66 -0.61
CA VAL A 173 7.20 -7.16 0.45
C VAL A 173 5.74 -7.55 0.26
N TYR A 174 5.23 -7.45 -0.98
CA TYR A 174 3.87 -7.85 -1.30
C TYR A 174 3.78 -9.26 -1.86
N SER A 175 4.51 -9.56 -2.95
CA SER A 175 4.30 -10.78 -3.72
C SER A 175 4.67 -12.05 -2.96
N ILE A 176 5.61 -11.95 -2.01
CA ILE A 176 6.08 -13.07 -1.19
C ILE A 176 5.60 -12.86 0.24
N LEU A 177 6.15 -11.86 0.94
CA LEU A 177 6.05 -11.76 2.40
C LEU A 177 4.62 -11.50 2.89
N PHE A 178 3.95 -10.50 2.33
CA PHE A 178 2.55 -10.23 2.68
C PHE A 178 1.65 -11.39 2.25
N ARG A 179 1.81 -11.92 1.03
CA ARG A 179 0.92 -12.95 0.48
C ARG A 179 1.10 -14.33 1.10
N SER A 180 2.26 -14.63 1.68
CA SER A 180 2.50 -15.84 2.47
C SER A 180 2.04 -15.72 3.92
N GLY A 181 1.73 -14.52 4.40
CA GLY A 181 1.48 -14.28 5.83
C GLY A 181 2.74 -14.31 6.68
N SER A 182 3.93 -14.13 6.09
CA SER A 182 5.22 -14.09 6.79
C SER A 182 5.35 -12.80 7.61
N PHE A 183 4.67 -12.75 8.76
CA PHE A 183 4.48 -11.52 9.53
C PHE A 183 5.79 -10.87 9.98
N ASN A 184 6.73 -11.63 10.56
CA ASN A 184 7.96 -11.06 11.08
C ASN A 184 8.82 -10.45 9.97
N GLU A 185 9.00 -11.21 8.89
CA GLU A 185 9.76 -10.80 7.70
C GLU A 185 9.08 -9.62 7.00
N TYR A 186 7.74 -9.61 6.95
CA TYR A 186 6.97 -8.49 6.42
C TYR A 186 7.19 -7.22 7.23
N ILE A 187 7.06 -7.26 8.56
CA ILE A 187 7.30 -6.11 9.44
C ILE A 187 8.73 -5.58 9.30
N GLU A 188 9.72 -6.48 9.29
CA GLU A 188 11.11 -6.10 9.07
C GLU A 188 11.31 -5.42 7.71
N THR A 189 10.68 -5.95 6.66
CA THR A 189 10.78 -5.39 5.30
C THR A 189 10.08 -4.05 5.19
N ILE A 190 8.94 -3.86 5.87
CA ILE A 190 8.27 -2.56 5.95
C ILE A 190 9.17 -1.53 6.65
N PHE A 191 9.86 -1.92 7.73
CA PHE A 191 10.85 -1.06 8.38
C PHE A 191 12.00 -0.70 7.41
N ARG A 192 12.56 -1.67 6.69
CA ARG A 192 13.59 -1.41 5.67
C ARG A 192 13.10 -0.43 4.60
N ILE A 193 11.92 -0.65 4.02
CA ILE A 193 11.32 0.26 3.02
C ILE A 193 11.12 1.66 3.60
N TRP A 194 10.66 1.75 4.84
CA TRP A 194 10.51 3.04 5.53
C TRP A 194 11.84 3.78 5.65
N THR A 195 12.94 3.11 6.02
CA THR A 195 14.26 3.77 6.12
C THR A 195 14.70 4.37 4.79
N PHE A 196 14.42 3.70 3.67
CA PHE A 196 14.75 4.22 2.35
C PHE A 196 13.83 5.39 1.95
N ALA A 197 12.52 5.28 2.23
CA ALA A 197 11.56 6.35 2.00
C ALA A 197 11.91 7.61 2.83
N LEU A 198 12.38 7.43 4.06
CA LEU A 198 12.88 8.51 4.92
C LEU A 198 14.14 9.14 4.32
N ARG A 199 15.15 8.33 3.96
CA ARG A 199 16.40 8.76 3.32
C ARG A 199 16.16 9.61 2.08
N TRP A 200 15.19 9.22 1.25
CA TRP A 200 14.86 9.91 0.00
C TRP A 200 13.77 10.98 0.15
N LYS A 201 13.34 11.29 1.38
CA LYS A 201 12.28 12.27 1.68
C LYS A 201 11.01 12.03 0.87
N ARG A 202 10.65 10.75 0.64
CA ARG A 202 9.44 10.40 -0.11
C ARG A 202 8.22 10.87 0.66
N HIS A 203 7.53 11.86 0.10
CA HIS A 203 6.29 12.39 0.65
C HIS A 203 5.28 11.26 0.91
N ASN A 204 4.58 11.34 2.06
CA ASN A 204 3.64 10.36 2.62
C ASN A 204 4.28 9.06 3.15
N TYR A 205 5.16 8.41 2.38
CA TYR A 205 5.75 7.12 2.75
C TYR A 205 6.89 7.23 3.77
N ASN A 206 7.37 8.44 4.07
CA ASN A 206 8.19 8.68 5.25
C ASN A 206 7.37 8.64 6.56
N LYS A 207 6.03 8.69 6.49
CA LYS A 207 5.10 8.71 7.64
C LYS A 207 4.21 7.48 7.72
N ALA A 208 3.59 7.06 6.62
CA ALA A 208 2.57 6.00 6.65
C ALA A 208 3.10 4.64 7.14
N PRO A 209 4.23 4.11 6.64
CA PRO A 209 4.88 2.93 7.21
C PRO A 209 5.25 3.09 8.69
N LEU A 210 5.76 4.27 9.08
CA LEU A 210 6.12 4.54 10.48
C LEU A 210 4.91 4.50 11.41
N ALA A 211 3.80 5.11 11.00
CA ALA A 211 2.56 5.09 11.77
C ALA A 211 2.04 3.65 11.94
N PHE A 212 2.08 2.85 10.88
CA PHE A 212 1.73 1.43 10.95
C PHE A 212 2.64 0.62 11.87
N LEU A 213 3.96 0.79 11.77
CA LEU A 213 4.92 0.12 12.66
C LEU A 213 4.70 0.54 14.12
N SER A 214 4.45 1.83 14.36
CA SER A 214 4.16 2.36 15.69
C SER A 214 2.92 1.72 16.30
N ASP A 215 1.84 1.55 15.53
CA ASP A 215 0.63 0.89 16.02
C ASP A 215 0.89 -0.58 16.37
N ILE A 216 1.61 -1.32 15.50
CA ILE A 216 1.94 -2.73 15.73
C ILE A 216 2.75 -2.90 17.01
N PHE A 217 3.82 -2.10 17.19
CA PHE A 217 4.65 -2.17 18.39
C PHE A 217 3.87 -1.78 19.64
N TYR A 218 3.05 -0.73 19.56
CA TYR A 218 2.18 -0.35 20.68
C TYR A 218 1.22 -1.48 21.08
N TRP A 219 0.58 -2.15 20.12
CA TRP A 219 -0.31 -3.27 20.42
C TRP A 219 0.45 -4.47 21.00
N GLN A 220 1.67 -4.72 20.58
CA GLN A 220 2.52 -5.77 21.16
C GLN A 220 2.90 -5.43 22.60
N ASP A 221 3.39 -4.21 22.85
CA ASP A 221 3.83 -3.75 24.18
C ASP A 221 2.69 -3.73 25.21
N THR A 222 1.46 -3.46 24.75
CA THR A 222 0.27 -3.41 25.60
C THR A 222 -0.50 -4.73 25.67
N ASN A 223 0.00 -5.80 25.04
CA ASN A 223 -0.70 -7.08 24.89
C ASN A 223 -2.12 -6.94 24.32
N HIS A 224 -2.32 -5.98 23.41
CA HIS A 224 -3.61 -5.75 22.79
C HIS A 224 -3.94 -6.91 21.83
N PRO A 225 -5.15 -7.51 21.90
CA PRO A 225 -5.49 -8.73 21.13
C PRO A 225 -5.41 -8.53 19.61
N PHE A 226 -5.50 -7.29 19.15
CA PHE A 226 -5.36 -6.96 17.74
C PHE A 226 -3.96 -7.23 17.17
N ALA A 227 -2.89 -7.22 18.00
CA ALA A 227 -1.55 -7.60 17.54
C ALA A 227 -1.54 -9.05 17.00
N GLU A 228 -2.15 -9.98 17.74
CA GLU A 228 -2.24 -11.38 17.34
C GLU A 228 -3.19 -11.54 16.14
N ALA A 229 -4.29 -10.76 16.08
CA ALA A 229 -5.18 -10.76 14.93
C ALA A 229 -4.46 -10.33 13.63
N VAL A 230 -3.64 -9.26 13.67
CA VAL A 230 -2.86 -8.84 12.50
C VAL A 230 -1.84 -9.90 12.12
N LYS A 231 -1.18 -10.51 13.09
CA LYS A 231 -0.18 -11.57 12.85
C LYS A 231 -0.79 -12.80 12.18
N LEU A 232 -1.90 -13.32 12.70
CA LEU A 232 -2.56 -14.52 12.18
C LEU A 232 -3.29 -14.28 10.85
N PHE A 233 -3.85 -13.08 10.67
CA PHE A 233 -4.71 -12.76 9.53
C PHE A 233 -4.11 -11.70 8.61
N LEU A 234 -2.78 -11.54 8.58
CA LEU A 234 -2.08 -10.50 7.82
C LEU A 234 -2.61 -10.36 6.38
N VAL A 235 -2.80 -11.49 5.70
CA VAL A 235 -3.22 -11.54 4.29
C VAL A 235 -4.63 -10.97 4.04
N ASN A 236 -5.45 -10.83 5.09
CA ASN A 236 -6.81 -10.30 5.01
C ASN A 236 -6.81 -8.76 4.90
N PHE A 237 -5.75 -8.09 5.34
CA PHE A 237 -5.61 -6.62 5.26
C PHE A 237 -5.10 -6.19 3.89
N ASN A 238 -5.83 -6.54 2.83
CA ASN A 238 -5.37 -6.41 1.45
C ASN A 238 -6.22 -5.42 0.64
N ASP A 239 -5.56 -4.36 0.17
CA ASP A 239 -6.08 -3.31 -0.71
C ASP A 239 -6.24 -3.76 -2.18
N TYR A 240 -5.67 -4.90 -2.58
CA TYR A 240 -5.82 -5.45 -3.93
C TYR A 240 -7.28 -5.61 -4.37
N TYR A 241 -8.17 -5.99 -3.45
CA TYR A 241 -9.56 -6.20 -3.79
C TYR A 241 -10.23 -4.92 -4.29
N VAL A 242 -9.89 -3.79 -3.67
CA VAL A 242 -10.42 -2.49 -4.06
C VAL A 242 -9.79 -2.03 -5.37
N GLU A 243 -8.47 -2.14 -5.51
CA GLU A 243 -7.78 -1.77 -6.75
C GLU A 243 -8.25 -2.60 -7.96
N ASN A 244 -8.49 -3.89 -7.75
CA ASN A 244 -9.03 -4.77 -8.77
C ASN A 244 -10.47 -4.40 -9.14
N MET A 245 -11.30 -4.02 -8.15
CA MET A 245 -12.65 -3.53 -8.40
C MET A 245 -12.64 -2.25 -9.22
N HIS A 246 -11.80 -1.28 -8.84
CA HIS A 246 -11.61 -0.03 -9.59
C HIS A 246 -11.14 -0.27 -11.02
N SER A 247 -10.18 -1.19 -11.20
CA SER A 247 -9.71 -1.58 -12.53
C SER A 247 -10.84 -2.13 -13.41
N LYS A 248 -11.67 -3.02 -12.84
CA LYS A 248 -12.83 -3.59 -13.56
C LYS A 248 -13.86 -2.53 -13.93
N ILE A 249 -14.22 -1.65 -12.99
CA ILE A 249 -15.14 -0.53 -13.25
C ILE A 249 -14.59 0.33 -14.39
N ARG A 250 -13.33 0.78 -14.31
CA ARG A 250 -12.71 1.59 -15.37
C ARG A 250 -12.69 0.89 -16.74
N SER A 251 -12.48 -0.43 -16.77
CA SER A 251 -12.44 -1.18 -18.02
C SER A 251 -13.82 -1.38 -18.68
N GLN A 252 -14.89 -1.28 -17.91
CA GLN A 252 -16.26 -1.56 -18.36
C GLN A 252 -17.13 -0.30 -18.45
N THR A 253 -16.61 0.85 -18.05
CA THR A 253 -17.34 2.10 -18.07
C THR A 253 -16.74 3.05 -19.11
N PRO A 254 -17.54 3.56 -20.06
CA PRO A 254 -17.08 4.57 -21.01
C PRO A 254 -16.52 5.82 -20.32
N VAL A 255 -15.53 6.47 -20.95
CA VAL A 255 -14.85 7.67 -20.40
C VAL A 255 -15.80 8.82 -20.07
N ASN A 256 -16.91 8.94 -20.80
CA ASN A 256 -17.90 10.02 -20.63
C ASN A 256 -19.11 9.59 -19.78
N SER A 257 -18.98 8.51 -19.00
CA SER A 257 -20.08 8.06 -18.15
C SER A 257 -20.27 9.02 -16.98
N ASN A 258 -21.52 9.36 -16.71
CA ASN A 258 -21.87 10.10 -15.50
C ASN A 258 -21.73 9.22 -14.24
N VAL A 259 -21.76 9.88 -13.09
CA VAL A 259 -21.59 9.28 -11.76
C VAL A 259 -22.58 8.14 -11.51
N ASP A 260 -23.85 8.34 -11.86
CA ASP A 260 -24.90 7.34 -11.66
C ASP A 260 -24.64 6.06 -12.47
N ASN A 261 -24.16 6.19 -13.70
CA ASN A 261 -23.81 5.05 -14.54
C ASN A 261 -22.60 4.30 -13.97
N ILE A 262 -21.60 5.01 -13.45
CA ILE A 262 -20.44 4.39 -12.78
C ILE A 262 -20.91 3.63 -11.53
N ILE A 263 -21.77 4.23 -10.70
CA ILE A 263 -22.34 3.58 -9.51
C ILE A 263 -23.11 2.33 -9.89
N LYS A 264 -24.01 2.40 -10.87
CA LYS A 264 -24.78 1.24 -11.35
C LYS A 264 -23.86 0.13 -11.85
N GLN A 265 -22.84 0.47 -12.65
CA GLN A 265 -21.88 -0.50 -13.14
C GLN A 265 -21.07 -1.14 -12.00
N ALA A 266 -20.70 -0.37 -10.98
CA ALA A 266 -20.03 -0.90 -9.79
C ALA A 266 -20.88 -1.96 -9.09
N TYR A 267 -22.20 -1.74 -8.93
CA TYR A 267 -23.09 -2.74 -8.35
C TYR A 267 -23.26 -3.99 -9.22
N VAL A 268 -23.36 -3.83 -10.55
CA VAL A 268 -23.41 -4.97 -11.48
C VAL A 268 -22.15 -5.84 -11.36
N ILE A 269 -20.98 -5.21 -11.39
CA ILE A 269 -19.70 -5.91 -11.21
C ILE A 269 -19.61 -6.54 -9.81
N GLY A 270 -20.12 -5.85 -8.79
CA GLY A 270 -20.22 -6.36 -7.43
C GLY A 270 -20.99 -7.68 -7.39
N ILE A 271 -22.20 -7.72 -7.95
CA ILE A 271 -23.02 -8.95 -7.98
C ILE A 271 -22.31 -10.08 -8.72
N LEU A 272 -21.64 -9.78 -9.84
CA LEU A 272 -21.00 -10.79 -10.69
C LEU A 272 -19.71 -11.38 -10.08
N PHE A 273 -18.97 -10.64 -9.27
CA PHE A 273 -17.59 -11.01 -8.89
C PHE A 273 -17.31 -11.10 -7.39
N CYS A 274 -18.24 -10.70 -6.53
CA CYS A 274 -18.10 -10.63 -5.07
C CYS A 274 -19.06 -11.61 -4.35
N GLN A 275 -18.53 -12.50 -3.51
CA GLN A 275 -19.31 -13.43 -2.67
C GLN A 275 -18.77 -13.38 -1.22
N LEU A 276 -19.46 -12.71 -0.27
CA LEU A 276 -19.19 -12.55 1.20
C LEU A 276 -18.16 -11.44 1.59
N PHE A 277 -18.08 -10.94 2.83
CA PHE A 277 -17.65 -9.55 3.20
C PHE A 277 -16.13 -9.19 3.26
N SER A 278 -15.75 -7.98 2.81
CA SER A 278 -14.50 -7.26 3.16
C SER A 278 -14.73 -5.73 3.07
N ILE A 279 -14.29 -4.94 4.05
CA ILE A 279 -14.48 -3.48 4.11
C ILE A 279 -13.16 -2.78 3.74
N SER A 280 -13.17 -1.94 2.72
CA SER A 280 -12.09 -0.98 2.44
C SER A 280 -12.65 0.22 1.68
N ILE A 281 -12.15 1.41 2.00
CA ILE A 281 -12.49 2.66 1.32
C ILE A 281 -11.26 3.06 0.51
N CYS A 282 -11.39 3.15 -0.81
CA CYS A 282 -10.38 3.75 -1.67
C CYS A 282 -11.02 4.74 -2.64
N CYS A 283 -10.28 5.77 -3.02
CA CYS A 283 -10.75 6.85 -3.90
C CYS A 283 -10.86 6.39 -5.35
N PHE A 284 -11.79 7.00 -6.08
CA PHE A 284 -11.59 7.25 -7.51
C PHE A 284 -10.74 8.52 -7.64
N MET A 285 -9.70 8.47 -8.47
CA MET A 285 -9.06 9.62 -9.12
C MET A 285 -9.23 9.43 -10.62
#